data_AF-A0A7S3V7U0-F1
#
_entry.id   AF-A0A7S3V7U0-F1
#
_cell.length_a   1.000
_cell.length_b   1.000
_cell.length_c   1.000
_cell.angle_alpha   90.00
_cell.angle_beta   90.00
_cell.angle_gamma   90.00
#
_symmetry.space_group_name_H-M   'P 1'
#
loop_
_entity.id
_entity.type
_entity.pdbx_description
1 polymer ?
#
loop_
_entity_poly.entity_id
_entity_poly.type
_entity_poly.pdbx_seq_one_letter_code
_entity_poly.pdbx_strand_id
1 'polypeptide(L)'
;VSNVTPYCTEEENCGENIHCCCTLSDPFVLTSALIFFCHSSTARTCNMILVVLDAGKPLTHKKIIEAELFSFGIRMNQKPPKIKIVKKENGGIGYQEIVKQTKGMNSDVARVILKEYRISCAEIILREDVSVDQFIDVLEDNRAYIPVLYLFNKIDSITIEEMDILDAMPNYVPLSSQHGWNIEELMEEVWSRCNMLRIYTKPKGQIPDYDEPVILHSERNPSIEEFCMRLHKSIILEFSHALVWGKSAKHQPQRCGKEHILQDEDIVQLCKKSGG
;
A
#
# COMPACT_ATOMS: atom_id res chain seq x y z
N VAL A 1 -25.59 -36.30 22.86
CA VAL A 1 -24.68 -35.14 22.87
C VAL A 1 -23.74 -35.31 21.67
N SER A 2 -24.29 -35.36 20.45
CA SER A 2 -24.38 -34.25 19.46
C SER A 2 -22.99 -33.86 18.94
N ASN A 3 -22.45 -34.63 17.98
CA ASN A 3 -22.44 -34.36 16.52
C ASN A 3 -21.72 -33.05 16.15
N VAL A 4 -20.52 -33.16 15.55
CA VAL A 4 -19.96 -32.13 14.67
C VAL A 4 -19.34 -32.82 13.45
N THR A 5 -20.06 -32.74 12.34
CA THR A 5 -19.61 -33.02 10.96
C THR A 5 -18.87 -31.80 10.40
N PRO A 6 -17.85 -31.97 9.53
CA PRO A 6 -17.26 -30.87 8.78
C PRO A 6 -17.98 -30.72 7.42
N TYR A 7 -18.66 -29.60 7.20
CA TYR A 7 -19.08 -29.15 5.88
C TYR A 7 -19.05 -27.62 5.87
N CYS A 8 -18.27 -27.06 4.95
CA CYS A 8 -18.61 -25.82 4.27
C CYS A 8 -18.10 -25.97 2.83
N THR A 9 -18.93 -26.63 2.02
CA THR A 9 -19.02 -26.39 0.58
C THR A 9 -19.91 -25.16 0.36
N GLU A 10 -19.64 -24.47 -0.74
CA GLU A 10 -20.50 -23.53 -1.48
C GLU A 10 -20.21 -22.03 -1.36
N GLU A 11 -20.19 -21.46 -2.57
CA GLU A 11 -20.12 -20.07 -2.97
C GLU A 11 -21.26 -19.28 -2.35
N GLU A 12 -20.95 -18.29 -1.53
CA GLU A 12 -21.87 -17.17 -1.29
C GLU A 12 -21.31 -15.89 -1.90
N ASN A 13 -22.16 -15.35 -2.76
CA ASN A 13 -22.01 -14.17 -3.59
C ASN A 13 -21.98 -12.93 -2.68
N CYS A 14 -20.82 -12.60 -2.12
CA CYS A 14 -20.65 -11.38 -1.29
C CYS A 14 -20.26 -10.19 -2.17
N GLY A 15 -21.23 -9.28 -2.31
CA GLY A 15 -21.12 -8.04 -3.06
C GLY A 15 -20.06 -7.06 -2.56
N GLU A 16 -19.84 -6.08 -3.42
CA GLU A 16 -18.95 -4.92 -3.36
C GLU A 16 -18.50 -4.46 -1.95
N ASN A 17 -17.17 -4.29 -1.82
CA ASN A 17 -16.38 -3.79 -0.67
C ASN A 17 -15.79 -4.88 0.25
N ILE A 18 -14.87 -5.67 -0.30
CA ILE A 18 -13.92 -6.46 0.51
C ILE A 18 -12.84 -5.52 1.02
N HIS A 19 -13.09 -4.87 2.16
CA HIS A 19 -11.99 -4.50 3.06
C HIS A 19 -11.47 -5.80 3.66
N CYS A 20 -10.35 -6.32 3.15
CA CYS A 20 -9.57 -7.34 3.84
C CYS A 20 -8.93 -6.69 5.07
N CYS A 21 -9.72 -6.46 6.11
CA CYS A 21 -9.24 -6.23 7.45
C CYS A 21 -9.01 -7.62 8.04
N CYS A 22 -7.80 -8.17 7.86
CA CYS A 22 -7.37 -9.27 8.70
C CYS A 22 -7.27 -8.72 10.13
N THR A 23 -8.31 -8.93 10.93
CA THR A 23 -8.26 -8.69 12.37
C THR A 23 -7.21 -9.63 12.95
N LEU A 24 -6.13 -9.04 13.45
CA LEU A 24 -4.95 -9.67 14.07
C LEU A 24 -5.27 -10.41 15.41
N SER A 25 -6.50 -10.84 15.63
CA SER A 25 -6.95 -11.38 16.93
C SER A 25 -6.77 -12.88 17.11
N ASP A 26 -6.50 -13.66 16.04
CA ASP A 26 -6.39 -15.12 16.15
C ASP A 26 -5.04 -15.67 15.65
N PRO A 27 -4.16 -16.16 16.54
CA PRO A 27 -2.86 -16.73 16.17
C PRO A 27 -2.96 -18.08 15.44
N PHE A 28 -4.13 -18.74 15.46
CA PHE A 28 -4.33 -20.03 14.78
C PHE A 28 -4.58 -19.91 13.27
N VAL A 29 -5.04 -18.75 12.78
CA VAL A 29 -5.33 -18.53 11.34
C VAL A 29 -4.04 -18.32 10.52
N LEU A 30 -2.92 -18.02 11.19
CA LEU A 30 -1.61 -17.77 10.56
C LEU A 30 -0.93 -19.00 9.95
N THR A 31 -1.40 -20.22 10.23
CA THR A 31 -0.70 -21.45 9.81
C THR A 31 -1.27 -22.15 8.58
N SER A 32 -2.48 -21.80 8.12
CA SER A 32 -3.17 -22.58 7.08
C SER A 32 -3.86 -21.77 5.97
N ALA A 33 -3.71 -20.45 5.90
CA ALA A 33 -4.58 -19.62 5.04
C ALA A 33 -3.94 -18.69 3.99
N LEU A 34 -2.62 -18.69 3.76
CA LEU A 34 -2.00 -17.57 3.00
C LEU A 34 -1.30 -17.88 1.68
N ILE A 35 -1.44 -19.09 1.15
CA ILE A 35 -0.96 -19.38 -0.20
C ILE A 35 -1.95 -20.35 -0.83
N PHE A 36 -2.91 -19.85 -1.63
CA PHE A 36 -3.26 -20.49 -2.91
C PHE A 36 -4.36 -19.79 -3.73
N PHE A 37 -5.18 -18.89 -3.18
CA PHE A 37 -6.26 -18.26 -3.97
C PHE A 37 -6.60 -16.82 -3.54
N CYS A 38 -5.60 -15.99 -3.25
CA CYS A 38 -5.87 -14.56 -3.30
C CYS A 38 -5.99 -14.20 -4.79
N HIS A 39 -7.21 -14.11 -5.33
CA HIS A 39 -7.48 -13.55 -6.65
C HIS A 39 -6.56 -12.35 -6.88
N SER A 40 -5.87 -12.31 -8.02
CA SER A 40 -4.85 -11.27 -8.31
C SER A 40 -5.37 -9.83 -8.11
N SER A 41 -6.69 -9.62 -8.20
CA SER A 41 -7.35 -8.36 -7.88
C SER A 41 -7.20 -7.96 -6.41
N THR A 42 -7.37 -8.89 -5.47
CA THR A 42 -7.34 -8.60 -4.03
C THR A 42 -5.93 -8.22 -3.59
N ALA A 43 -4.92 -8.98 -4.05
CA ALA A 43 -3.51 -8.70 -3.74
C ALA A 43 -3.06 -7.30 -4.20
N ARG A 44 -3.63 -6.78 -5.30
CA ARG A 44 -3.32 -5.46 -5.84
C ARG A 44 -3.97 -4.31 -5.07
N THR A 45 -5.01 -4.57 -4.28
CA THR A 45 -5.68 -3.58 -3.44
C THR A 45 -5.10 -3.48 -2.03
N CYS A 46 -4.22 -4.40 -1.65
CA CYS A 46 -3.58 -4.42 -0.34
C CYS A 46 -2.65 -3.22 -0.16
N ASN A 47 -2.64 -2.65 1.05
CA ASN A 47 -1.70 -1.59 1.42
C ASN A 47 -0.30 -2.10 1.72
N MET A 48 -0.20 -3.35 2.20
CA MET A 48 1.05 -4.05 2.44
C MET A 48 0.82 -5.55 2.28
N ILE A 49 1.85 -6.28 1.85
CA ILE A 49 1.83 -7.74 1.77
C ILE A 49 2.80 -8.31 2.81
N LEU A 50 2.32 -9.26 3.59
CA LEU A 50 3.14 -10.04 4.52
C LEU A 50 3.47 -11.39 3.86
N VAL A 51 4.74 -11.67 3.65
CA VAL A 51 5.20 -12.94 3.09
C VAL A 51 5.76 -13.79 4.22
N VAL A 52 4.99 -14.79 4.65
CA VAL A 52 5.40 -15.71 5.71
C VAL A 52 6.26 -16.82 5.11
N LEU A 53 7.49 -16.92 5.61
CA LEU A 53 8.50 -17.91 5.24
C LEU A 53 8.88 -18.72 6.49
N ASP A 54 9.27 -19.96 6.26
CA ASP A 54 9.87 -20.81 7.30
C ASP A 54 11.38 -20.54 7.34
N ALA A 55 11.91 -20.26 8.52
CA ALA A 55 13.33 -20.00 8.73
C ALA A 55 14.24 -21.16 8.29
N GLY A 56 13.74 -22.40 8.27
CA GLY A 56 14.52 -23.56 7.86
C GLY A 56 14.74 -23.71 6.34
N LYS A 57 13.87 -23.14 5.49
CA LYS A 57 14.00 -23.20 4.00
C LYS A 57 13.47 -21.94 3.28
N PRO A 58 13.98 -20.74 3.59
CA PRO A 58 13.34 -19.50 3.13
C PRO A 58 13.62 -19.16 1.66
N LEU A 59 14.80 -19.51 1.13
CA LEU A 59 15.28 -18.97 -0.15
C LEU A 59 14.49 -19.45 -1.38
N THR A 60 14.03 -20.70 -1.38
CA THR A 60 13.31 -21.28 -2.52
C THR A 60 11.90 -20.70 -2.62
N HIS A 61 11.18 -20.66 -1.49
CA HIS A 61 9.82 -20.13 -1.44
C HIS A 61 9.79 -18.63 -1.72
N LYS A 62 10.76 -17.88 -1.19
CA LYS A 62 10.91 -16.46 -1.48
C LYS A 62 10.96 -16.19 -2.99
N LYS A 63 11.82 -16.91 -3.74
CA LYS A 63 11.96 -16.71 -5.19
C LYS A 63 10.70 -17.02 -5.97
N ILE A 64 9.96 -18.06 -5.58
CA ILE A 64 8.70 -18.45 -6.25
C ILE A 64 7.65 -17.36 -6.03
N ILE A 65 7.46 -16.93 -4.78
CA ILE A 65 6.49 -15.88 -4.43
C ILE A 65 6.84 -14.55 -5.12
N GLU A 66 8.13 -14.19 -5.14
CA GLU A 66 8.60 -12.98 -5.84
C GLU A 66 8.29 -13.03 -7.35
N ALA A 67 8.50 -14.18 -7.99
CA ALA A 67 8.19 -14.36 -9.40
C ALA A 67 6.69 -14.27 -9.67
N GLU A 68 5.86 -14.92 -8.85
CA GLU A 68 4.40 -14.89 -8.97
C GLU A 68 3.86 -13.46 -8.79
N LEU A 69 4.28 -12.76 -7.74
CA LEU A 69 3.87 -11.37 -7.49
C LEU A 69 4.31 -10.45 -8.62
N PHE A 70 5.52 -10.64 -9.16
CA PHE A 70 6.01 -9.86 -10.29
C PHE A 70 5.15 -10.08 -11.55
N SER A 71 4.76 -11.34 -11.83
CA SER A 71 3.87 -11.71 -12.93
C SER A 71 2.47 -11.12 -12.80
N PHE A 72 1.98 -10.92 -11.56
CA PHE A 72 0.69 -10.25 -11.32
C PHE A 72 0.74 -8.71 -11.43
N GLY A 73 1.89 -8.14 -11.79
CA GLY A 73 2.05 -6.69 -11.93
C GLY A 73 2.19 -5.97 -10.59
N ILE A 74 2.58 -6.70 -9.53
CA ILE A 74 2.95 -6.13 -8.24
C ILE A 74 4.45 -5.87 -8.25
N ARG A 75 4.85 -4.67 -7.81
CA ARG A 75 6.24 -4.25 -7.65
C ARG A 75 6.54 -4.11 -6.17
N MET A 76 7.32 -5.04 -5.65
CA MET A 76 7.58 -5.18 -4.22
C MET A 76 8.67 -4.20 -3.78
N ASN A 77 8.41 -3.42 -2.72
CA ASN A 77 9.40 -2.52 -2.10
C ASN A 77 10.06 -1.53 -3.08
N GLN A 78 9.35 -1.16 -4.15
CA GLN A 78 9.82 -0.22 -5.17
C GLN A 78 8.92 1.00 -5.22
N LYS A 79 9.49 2.14 -5.59
CA LYS A 79 8.71 3.35 -5.88
C LYS A 79 8.45 3.47 -7.38
N PRO A 80 7.35 4.11 -7.80
CA PRO A 80 7.11 4.40 -9.21
C PRO A 80 8.29 5.14 -9.82
N PRO A 81 8.83 4.68 -10.95
CA PRO A 81 10.01 5.28 -11.53
C PRO A 81 9.68 6.67 -12.10
N LYS A 82 10.63 7.60 -12.01
CA LYS A 82 10.47 9.02 -12.39
C LYS A 82 10.61 9.23 -13.90
N ILE A 83 9.69 8.65 -14.65
CA ILE A 83 9.61 8.75 -16.10
C ILE A 83 8.42 9.64 -16.47
N LYS A 84 8.64 10.60 -17.37
CA LYS A 84 7.55 11.40 -17.94
C LYS A 84 7.36 11.01 -19.40
N ILE A 85 6.21 10.41 -19.72
CA ILE A 85 5.82 10.05 -21.08
C ILE A 85 4.63 10.93 -21.48
N VAL A 86 4.84 11.80 -22.47
CA VAL A 86 3.80 12.66 -23.01
C VAL A 86 3.47 12.19 -24.42
N LYS A 87 2.29 11.59 -24.60
CA LYS A 87 1.81 11.20 -25.94
C LYS A 87 1.50 12.46 -26.74
N LYS A 88 1.96 12.51 -27.99
CA LYS A 88 1.75 13.64 -28.91
C LYS A 88 0.92 13.17 -30.11
N GLU A 89 0.24 14.08 -30.78
CA GLU A 89 -0.49 13.77 -32.02
C GLU A 89 0.48 13.59 -33.19
N ASN A 90 1.50 14.46 -33.28
CA ASN A 90 2.50 14.47 -34.35
C ASN A 90 3.90 14.76 -33.78
N GLY A 91 4.96 14.44 -34.53
CA GLY A 91 6.34 14.77 -34.16
C GLY A 91 7.24 13.59 -33.79
N GLY A 92 6.81 12.35 -34.02
CA GLY A 92 7.61 11.15 -33.79
C GLY A 92 7.93 10.92 -32.32
N ILE A 93 8.96 10.11 -32.05
CA ILE A 93 9.39 9.76 -30.70
C ILE A 93 10.58 10.63 -30.31
N GLY A 94 10.35 11.58 -29.40
CA GLY A 94 11.38 12.36 -28.73
C GLY A 94 11.88 11.61 -27.50
N TYR A 95 13.20 11.48 -27.35
CA TYR A 95 13.82 10.77 -26.25
C TYR A 95 14.89 11.65 -25.61
N GLN A 96 14.72 11.95 -24.32
CA GLN A 96 15.63 12.79 -23.54
C GLN A 96 16.06 12.06 -22.27
N GLU A 97 17.38 12.02 -22.06
CA GLU A 97 17.99 11.46 -20.85
C GLU A 97 18.56 12.61 -20.01
N ILE A 98 18.09 12.76 -18.78
CA ILE A 98 18.70 13.68 -17.81
C ILE A 98 19.84 12.99 -17.05
N VAL A 99 19.73 11.67 -16.86
CA VAL A 99 20.70 10.82 -16.18
C VAL A 99 21.22 9.77 -17.16
N LYS A 100 22.52 9.48 -17.10
CA LYS A 100 23.14 8.43 -17.92
C LYS A 100 22.51 7.07 -17.61
N GLN A 101 22.02 6.40 -18.65
CA GLN A 101 21.43 5.07 -18.51
C GLN A 101 22.53 4.01 -18.46
N THR A 102 22.49 3.16 -17.44
CA THR A 102 23.42 2.02 -17.29
C THR A 102 22.71 0.68 -17.35
N LYS A 103 21.39 0.67 -17.16
CA LYS A 103 20.53 -0.53 -17.13
C LYS A 103 20.03 -0.99 -18.50
N GLY A 104 20.63 -0.49 -19.58
CA GLY A 104 20.34 -0.92 -20.95
C GLY A 104 19.19 -0.19 -21.65
N MET A 105 18.69 0.91 -21.11
CA MET A 105 17.72 1.75 -21.79
C MET A 105 18.40 2.65 -22.82
N ASN A 106 17.90 2.62 -24.06
CA ASN A 106 18.38 3.40 -25.20
C ASN A 106 17.20 3.91 -26.01
N SER A 107 17.43 4.94 -26.85
CA SER A 107 16.41 5.51 -27.74
C SER A 107 15.82 4.48 -28.71
N ASP A 108 16.63 3.55 -29.22
CA ASP A 108 16.15 2.51 -30.14
C ASP A 108 15.30 1.45 -29.41
N VAL A 109 15.68 1.07 -28.19
CA VAL A 109 14.90 0.14 -27.36
C VAL A 109 13.55 0.76 -27.00
N ALA A 110 13.55 2.04 -26.60
CA ALA A 110 12.33 2.79 -26.32
C ALA A 110 11.39 2.83 -27.53
N ARG A 111 11.95 3.03 -28.75
CA ARG A 111 11.19 3.03 -30.00
C ARG A 111 10.54 1.68 -30.28
N VAL A 112 11.26 0.58 -30.07
CA VAL A 112 10.73 -0.78 -30.27
C VAL A 112 9.57 -1.03 -29.31
N ILE A 113 9.74 -0.71 -28.02
CA ILE A 113 8.69 -0.88 -27.00
C ILE A 113 7.46 -0.03 -27.36
N LEU A 114 7.63 1.26 -27.60
CA LEU A 114 6.50 2.14 -27.95
C LEU A 114 5.74 1.68 -29.20
N LYS A 115 6.45 1.12 -30.19
CA LYS A 115 5.83 0.57 -31.39
C LYS A 115 4.94 -0.63 -31.08
N GLU A 116 5.37 -1.51 -30.18
CA GLU A 116 4.59 -2.66 -29.71
C GLU A 116 3.28 -2.21 -29.02
N TYR A 117 3.37 -1.16 -28.20
CA TYR A 117 2.21 -0.52 -27.56
C TYR A 117 1.40 0.39 -28.49
N ARG A 118 1.66 0.40 -29.80
CA ARG A 118 0.97 1.20 -30.83
C ARG A 118 1.05 2.72 -30.59
N ILE A 119 2.12 3.21 -29.96
CA ILE A 119 2.38 4.64 -29.74
C ILE A 119 3.40 5.12 -30.78
N SER A 120 2.94 5.87 -31.77
CA SER A 120 3.82 6.39 -32.84
C SER A 120 4.48 7.73 -32.51
N CYS A 121 3.86 8.52 -31.63
CA CYS A 121 4.28 9.88 -31.30
C CYS A 121 4.27 10.08 -29.78
N ALA A 122 5.44 10.29 -29.18
CA ALA A 122 5.55 10.54 -27.74
C ALA A 122 6.86 11.27 -27.41
N GLU A 123 6.87 12.03 -26.33
CA GLU A 123 8.06 12.60 -25.72
C GLU A 123 8.34 11.88 -24.40
N ILE A 124 9.50 11.22 -24.33
CA ILE A 124 9.99 10.49 -23.17
C ILE A 124 11.08 11.32 -22.52
N ILE A 125 10.93 11.58 -21.22
CA ILE A 125 11.94 12.23 -20.40
C ILE A 125 12.29 11.30 -19.24
N LEU A 126 13.52 10.77 -19.26
CA LEU A 126 14.05 9.92 -18.20
C LEU A 126 14.79 10.78 -17.17
N ARG A 127 14.29 10.81 -15.93
CA ARG A 127 14.91 11.58 -14.83
C ARG A 127 15.81 10.74 -13.92
N GLU A 128 15.84 9.43 -14.11
CA GLU A 128 16.64 8.48 -13.36
C GLU A 128 17.08 7.32 -14.27
N ASP A 129 17.95 6.44 -13.76
CA ASP A 129 18.43 5.26 -14.48
C ASP A 129 17.41 4.12 -14.37
N VAL A 130 16.76 3.80 -15.49
CA VAL A 130 15.59 2.91 -15.55
C VAL A 130 15.89 1.65 -16.35
N SER A 131 15.32 0.51 -15.92
CA SER A 131 15.35 -0.72 -16.71
C SER A 131 14.23 -0.75 -17.77
N VAL A 132 14.34 -1.67 -18.71
CA VAL A 132 13.30 -1.94 -19.71
C VAL A 132 11.97 -2.29 -19.04
N ASP A 133 11.99 -3.13 -18.00
CA ASP A 133 10.78 -3.52 -17.26
C ASP A 133 10.13 -2.32 -16.56
N GLN A 134 10.93 -1.43 -15.96
CA GLN A 134 10.42 -0.21 -15.32
C GLN A 134 9.82 0.76 -16.33
N PHE A 135 10.37 0.82 -17.55
CA PHE A 135 9.77 1.61 -18.63
C PHE A 135 8.42 1.04 -19.07
N ILE A 136 8.33 -0.29 -19.20
CA ILE A 136 7.07 -1.00 -19.48
C ILE A 136 6.05 -0.76 -18.36
N ASP A 137 6.48 -0.76 -17.11
CA ASP A 137 5.61 -0.53 -15.96
C ASP A 137 4.98 0.86 -15.95
N VAL A 138 5.62 1.87 -16.54
CA VAL A 138 5.03 3.22 -16.68
C VAL A 138 4.08 3.31 -17.87
N LEU A 139 4.33 2.51 -18.91
CA LEU A 139 3.41 2.40 -20.04
C LEU A 139 2.12 1.67 -19.65
N GLU A 140 2.24 0.69 -18.75
CA GLU A 140 1.13 -0.05 -18.18
C GLU A 140 0.66 0.56 -16.86
N ASP A 141 -0.35 1.44 -16.92
CA ASP A 141 -0.97 2.12 -15.77
C ASP A 141 -1.72 1.18 -14.79
N ASN A 142 -1.49 -0.13 -14.90
CA ASN A 142 -2.15 -1.19 -14.13
C ASN A 142 -1.18 -1.86 -13.14
N ARG A 143 -0.07 -1.21 -12.77
CA ARG A 143 0.92 -1.73 -11.82
C ARG A 143 0.66 -1.22 -10.41
N ALA A 144 0.80 -2.11 -9.43
CA ALA A 144 0.68 -1.77 -8.01
C ALA A 144 2.07 -1.81 -7.36
N TYR A 145 2.46 -0.70 -6.74
CA TYR A 145 3.70 -0.59 -5.97
C TYR A 145 3.34 -0.77 -4.50
N ILE A 146 3.67 -1.93 -3.94
CA ILE A 146 3.21 -2.33 -2.60
C ILE A 146 4.43 -2.67 -1.75
N PRO A 147 4.52 -2.13 -0.51
CA PRO A 147 5.54 -2.57 0.44
C PRO A 147 5.30 -4.04 0.83
N VAL A 148 6.39 -4.80 0.91
CA VAL A 148 6.35 -6.23 1.28
C VAL A 148 7.29 -6.47 2.45
N LEU A 149 6.77 -7.10 3.49
CA LEU A 149 7.51 -7.49 4.68
C LEU A 149 7.66 -9.01 4.69
N TYR A 150 8.90 -9.49 4.81
CA TYR A 150 9.20 -10.92 4.88
C TYR A 150 9.22 -11.35 6.34
N LEU A 151 8.34 -12.28 6.69
CA LEU A 151 8.18 -12.80 8.03
C LEU A 151 8.82 -14.17 8.13
N PHE A 152 9.88 -14.30 8.91
CA PHE A 152 10.58 -15.57 9.10
C PHE A 152 10.08 -16.24 10.37
N ASN A 153 9.17 -17.19 10.20
CA ASN A 153 8.59 -17.95 11.30
C ASN A 153 9.51 -19.13 11.69
N LYS A 154 9.34 -19.63 12.92
CA LYS A 154 10.07 -20.75 13.52
C LYS A 154 11.54 -20.47 13.84
N ILE A 155 11.81 -19.30 14.41
CA ILE A 155 13.16 -18.94 14.85
C ILE A 155 13.71 -19.83 15.97
N ASP A 156 12.85 -20.59 16.65
CA ASP A 156 13.22 -21.65 17.59
C ASP A 156 14.03 -22.78 16.94
N SER A 157 13.90 -22.96 15.63
CA SER A 157 14.50 -24.07 14.88
C SER A 157 15.85 -23.72 14.24
N ILE A 158 16.30 -22.46 14.33
CA ILE A 158 17.55 -21.98 13.74
C ILE A 158 18.60 -21.65 14.80
N THR A 159 19.86 -21.64 14.39
CA THR A 159 20.97 -21.23 15.25
C THR A 159 21.16 -19.71 15.26
N ILE A 160 21.88 -19.19 16.26
CA ILE A 160 22.18 -17.74 16.38
C ILE A 160 22.97 -17.24 15.17
N GLU A 161 23.88 -18.05 14.62
CA GLU A 161 24.68 -17.68 13.43
C GLU A 161 23.80 -17.52 12.19
N GLU A 162 22.78 -18.36 12.04
CA GLU A 162 21.81 -18.25 10.94
C GLU A 162 20.92 -17.02 11.13
N MET A 163 20.58 -16.68 12.37
CA MET A 163 19.84 -15.47 12.70
C MET A 163 20.63 -14.22 12.27
N ASP A 164 21.92 -14.12 12.57
CA ASP A 164 22.76 -12.99 12.15
C ASP A 164 22.80 -12.80 10.62
N ILE A 165 22.76 -13.90 9.86
CA ILE A 165 22.70 -13.86 8.39
C ILE A 165 21.33 -13.36 7.90
N LEU A 166 20.25 -13.80 8.56
CA LEU A 166 18.90 -13.31 8.27
C LEU A 166 18.78 -11.82 8.59
N ASP A 167 19.45 -11.39 9.65
CA ASP A 167 19.40 -10.00 10.13
C ASP A 167 20.01 -8.99 9.15
N ALA A 168 20.87 -9.45 8.25
CA ALA A 168 21.46 -8.64 7.19
C ALA A 168 20.49 -8.38 6.01
N MET A 169 19.38 -9.10 5.91
CA MET A 169 18.42 -8.89 4.82
C MET A 169 17.58 -7.62 5.05
N PRO A 170 17.19 -6.88 3.99
CA PRO A 170 16.25 -5.78 4.16
C PRO A 170 14.80 -6.29 4.24
N ASN A 171 13.96 -5.57 4.99
CA ASN A 171 12.50 -5.81 5.09
C ASN A 171 12.16 -7.20 5.65
N TYR A 172 12.85 -7.64 6.69
CA TYR A 172 12.60 -8.90 7.37
C TYR A 172 12.12 -8.65 8.81
N VAL A 173 11.32 -9.58 9.35
CA VAL A 173 11.04 -9.68 10.78
C VAL A 173 11.12 -11.16 11.19
N PRO A 174 12.02 -11.52 12.12
CA PRO A 174 12.08 -12.86 12.69
C PRO A 174 10.95 -13.03 13.71
N LEU A 175 10.24 -14.15 13.70
CA LEU A 175 9.16 -14.41 14.66
C LEU A 175 9.04 -15.89 15.04
N SER A 176 8.58 -16.16 16.26
CA SER A 176 8.13 -17.50 16.65
C SER A 176 6.66 -17.43 17.02
N SER A 177 5.80 -17.87 16.09
CA SER A 177 4.35 -17.92 16.31
C SER A 177 3.96 -18.83 17.48
N GLN A 178 4.73 -19.88 17.76
CA GLN A 178 4.46 -20.81 18.85
C GLN A 178 4.74 -20.19 20.23
N HIS A 179 5.83 -19.43 20.34
CA HIS A 179 6.26 -18.83 21.60
C HIS A 179 5.80 -17.37 21.77
N GLY A 180 5.20 -16.78 20.73
CA GLY A 180 4.77 -15.39 20.73
C GLY A 180 5.92 -14.39 20.62
N TRP A 181 7.09 -14.81 20.12
CA TRP A 181 8.27 -13.94 20.04
C TRP A 181 8.17 -12.95 18.88
N ASN A 182 8.59 -11.71 19.14
CA ASN A 182 8.68 -10.59 18.18
C ASN A 182 7.37 -10.20 17.50
N ILE A 183 6.21 -10.56 18.09
CA ILE A 183 4.90 -10.12 17.58
C ILE A 183 4.72 -8.61 17.78
N GLU A 184 5.22 -8.04 18.87
CA GLU A 184 5.15 -6.59 19.12
C GLU A 184 5.95 -5.80 18.07
N GLU A 185 7.18 -6.21 17.80
CA GLU A 185 8.03 -5.63 16.76
C GLU A 185 7.38 -5.75 15.37
N LEU A 186 6.76 -6.89 15.06
CA LEU A 186 5.97 -7.05 13.84
C LEU A 186 4.86 -6.01 13.73
N MET A 187 4.10 -5.79 14.81
CA MET A 187 3.01 -4.80 14.81
C MET A 187 3.54 -3.37 14.60
N GLU A 188 4.67 -3.03 15.22
CA GLU A 188 5.32 -1.73 15.04
C GLU A 188 5.81 -1.53 13.60
N GLU A 189 6.47 -2.53 13.01
CA GLU A 189 6.91 -2.51 11.60
C GLU A 189 5.74 -2.40 10.62
N VAL A 190 4.66 -3.15 10.86
CA VAL A 190 3.42 -3.06 10.07
C VAL A 190 2.85 -1.65 10.13
N TRP A 191 2.77 -1.07 11.34
CA TRP A 191 2.24 0.28 11.54
C TRP A 191 3.08 1.33 10.81
N SER A 192 4.40 1.26 10.97
CA SER A 192 5.37 2.18 10.36
C SER A 192 5.32 2.14 8.82
N ARG A 193 5.19 0.94 8.25
CA ARG A 193 5.19 0.73 6.79
C ARG A 193 3.85 1.03 6.12
N CYS A 194 2.73 0.71 6.77
CA CYS A 194 1.40 1.02 6.24
C CYS A 194 1.15 2.52 6.13
N ASN A 195 1.94 3.34 6.84
CA ASN A 195 1.98 4.80 6.74
C ASN A 195 0.56 5.41 6.75
N MET A 196 -0.21 4.99 7.75
CA MET A 196 -1.60 5.40 7.93
C MET A 196 -1.67 6.61 8.87
N LEU A 197 -2.66 7.45 8.66
CA LEU A 197 -2.94 8.63 9.47
C LEU A 197 -4.21 8.39 10.27
N ARG A 198 -4.16 8.63 11.57
CA ARG A 198 -5.31 8.60 12.47
C ARG A 198 -5.85 10.01 12.61
N ILE A 199 -7.09 10.22 12.17
CA ILE A 199 -7.78 11.50 12.28
C ILE A 199 -8.92 11.35 13.26
N TYR A 200 -8.91 12.17 14.31
CA TYR A 200 -9.93 12.13 15.35
C TYR A 200 -11.09 13.06 15.00
N THR A 201 -12.31 12.56 15.12
CA THR A 201 -13.49 13.38 14.88
C THR A 201 -13.88 14.14 16.15
N LYS A 202 -14.29 15.39 15.98
CA LYS A 202 -14.77 16.20 17.09
C LYS A 202 -16.15 16.80 16.77
N PRO A 203 -17.22 16.38 17.47
CA PRO A 203 -18.53 17.00 17.33
C PRO A 203 -18.56 18.42 17.93
N LYS A 204 -19.48 19.25 17.43
CA LYS A 204 -19.67 20.60 17.99
C LYS A 204 -20.21 20.50 19.42
N GLY A 205 -19.49 21.08 20.37
CA GLY A 205 -19.87 21.08 21.79
C GLY A 205 -19.50 19.81 22.56
N GLN A 206 -18.86 18.83 21.91
CA GLN A 206 -18.33 17.63 22.56
C GLN A 206 -16.80 17.60 22.50
N ILE A 207 -16.22 16.76 23.35
CA ILE A 207 -14.81 16.42 23.31
C ILE A 207 -14.50 15.56 22.06
N PRO A 208 -13.26 15.57 21.57
CA PRO A 208 -12.84 14.64 20.52
C PRO A 208 -13.01 13.20 20.98
N ASP A 209 -13.41 12.35 20.04
CA ASP A 209 -13.41 10.90 20.24
C ASP A 209 -12.01 10.37 19.90
N TYR A 210 -11.37 9.69 20.86
CA TYR A 210 -10.05 9.09 20.72
C TYR A 210 -10.09 7.56 20.53
N ASP A 211 -11.26 6.95 20.74
CA ASP A 211 -11.42 5.49 20.68
C ASP A 211 -11.62 5.04 19.22
N GLU A 212 -12.34 5.85 18.41
CA GLU A 212 -12.65 5.55 17.01
C GLU A 212 -12.05 6.58 16.03
N PRO A 213 -10.73 6.53 15.75
CA PRO A 213 -10.12 7.37 14.72
C PRO A 213 -10.51 6.93 13.31
N VAL A 214 -10.67 7.91 12.42
CA VAL A 214 -10.77 7.65 10.99
C VAL A 214 -9.37 7.45 10.42
N ILE A 215 -9.14 6.28 9.84
CA ILE A 215 -7.85 5.90 9.26
C ILE A 215 -7.80 6.29 7.78
N LEU A 216 -6.79 7.08 7.40
CA LEU A 216 -6.52 7.49 6.02
C LEU A 216 -5.11 7.07 5.60
N HIS A 217 -4.86 6.91 4.29
CA HIS A 217 -3.52 6.59 3.78
C HIS A 217 -2.70 7.85 3.52
N SER A 218 -1.49 7.94 4.08
CA SER A 218 -0.67 9.15 3.98
C SER A 218 -0.07 9.40 2.59
N GLU A 219 0.20 8.35 1.81
CA GLU A 219 0.81 8.45 0.47
C GLU A 219 -0.05 9.24 -0.52
N ARG A 220 -1.36 9.34 -0.25
CA ARG A 220 -2.31 10.11 -1.06
C ARG A 220 -2.43 11.56 -0.62
N ASN A 221 -1.65 12.00 0.38
CA ASN A 221 -1.76 13.33 1.00
C ASN A 221 -3.22 13.68 1.29
N PRO A 222 -3.88 12.95 2.20
CA PRO A 222 -5.32 12.99 2.31
C PRO A 222 -5.79 14.40 2.70
N SER A 223 -6.71 14.90 1.90
CA SER A 223 -7.36 16.19 2.11
C SER A 223 -8.56 16.03 3.03
N ILE A 224 -9.09 17.16 3.52
CA ILE A 224 -10.36 17.17 4.27
C ILE A 224 -11.51 16.62 3.41
N GLU A 225 -11.44 16.77 2.09
CA GLU A 225 -12.40 16.15 1.19
C GLU A 225 -12.38 14.62 1.27
N GLU A 226 -11.20 14.00 1.19
CA GLU A 226 -11.05 12.54 1.30
C GLU A 226 -11.56 12.04 2.66
N PHE A 227 -11.25 12.78 3.74
CA PHE A 227 -11.78 12.51 5.08
C PHE A 227 -13.31 12.55 5.11
N CYS A 228 -13.94 13.55 4.47
CA CYS A 228 -15.40 13.63 4.37
C CYS A 228 -15.98 12.45 3.56
N MET A 229 -15.34 12.07 2.45
CA MET A 229 -15.77 10.92 1.63
C MET A 229 -15.69 9.61 2.41
N ARG A 230 -14.66 9.44 3.24
CA ARG A 230 -14.46 8.26 4.08
C ARG A 230 -15.50 8.12 5.18
N LEU A 231 -15.97 9.25 5.73
CA LEU A 231 -17.08 9.28 6.68
C LEU A 231 -18.40 8.98 5.97
N HIS A 232 -18.80 9.83 5.01
CA HIS A 232 -19.99 9.60 4.19
C HIS A 232 -20.04 10.57 2.99
N LYS A 233 -20.37 10.05 1.80
CA LYS A 233 -20.41 10.83 0.54
C LYS A 233 -21.33 12.06 0.57
N SER A 234 -22.37 12.10 1.42
CA SER A 234 -23.26 13.28 1.50
C SER A 234 -22.65 14.46 2.26
N ILE A 235 -21.67 14.22 3.14
CA ILE A 235 -21.09 15.25 4.01
C ILE A 235 -20.40 16.33 3.18
N ILE A 236 -19.80 15.96 2.04
CA ILE A 236 -19.10 16.90 1.15
C ILE A 236 -20.02 17.94 0.50
N LEU A 237 -21.32 17.62 0.34
CA LEU A 237 -22.34 18.51 -0.23
C LEU A 237 -22.71 19.61 0.77
N GLU A 238 -22.88 19.20 2.04
CA GLU A 238 -23.21 20.07 3.16
C GLU A 238 -21.97 20.77 3.76
N PHE A 239 -20.75 20.39 3.35
CA PHE A 239 -19.51 20.94 3.90
C PHE A 239 -19.38 22.46 3.66
N SER A 240 -19.18 23.23 4.73
CA SER A 240 -18.83 24.65 4.66
C SER A 240 -17.34 24.88 4.89
N HIS A 241 -16.84 24.41 6.03
CA HIS A 241 -15.45 24.53 6.45
C HIS A 241 -15.16 23.50 7.54
N ALA A 242 -13.89 23.23 7.79
CA ALA A 242 -13.46 22.42 8.93
C ALA A 242 -12.68 23.29 9.92
N LEU A 243 -12.78 22.94 11.20
CA LEU A 243 -11.85 23.41 12.23
C LEU A 243 -10.88 22.27 12.51
N VAL A 244 -9.58 22.56 12.38
CA VAL A 244 -8.52 21.57 12.57
C VAL A 244 -7.67 21.97 13.76
N TRP A 245 -7.38 21.00 14.64
CA TRP A 245 -6.37 21.09 15.68
C TRP A 245 -5.32 20.02 15.42
N GLY A 246 -4.04 20.39 15.46
CA GLY A 246 -2.95 19.43 15.28
C GLY A 246 -1.76 20.07 14.59
N LYS A 247 -0.91 19.22 14.00
CA LYS A 247 0.35 19.62 13.38
C LYS A 247 0.13 20.21 11.98
N SER A 248 -0.95 19.84 11.29
CA SER A 248 -1.26 20.40 9.97
C SER A 248 -1.69 21.87 10.03
N ALA A 249 -2.23 22.30 11.17
CA ALA A 249 -2.71 23.66 11.39
C ALA A 249 -1.61 24.55 11.99
N LYS A 250 -1.43 25.76 11.45
CA LYS A 250 -0.50 26.76 11.99
C LYS A 250 -1.01 27.41 13.28
N HIS A 251 -2.33 27.50 13.41
CA HIS A 251 -3.02 28.06 14.58
C HIS A 251 -4.06 27.05 15.06
N GLN A 252 -4.32 26.99 16.37
CA GLN A 252 -5.23 26.00 16.94
C GLN A 252 -6.44 26.69 17.62
N PRO A 253 -7.69 26.46 17.16
CA PRO A 253 -8.06 25.85 15.87
C PRO A 253 -7.82 26.76 14.66
N GLN A 254 -7.51 26.15 13.51
CA GLN A 254 -7.50 26.84 12.22
C GLN A 254 -8.74 26.47 11.41
N ARG A 255 -9.32 27.46 10.73
CA ARG A 255 -10.38 27.25 9.75
C ARG A 255 -9.76 26.83 8.42
N CYS A 256 -10.07 25.61 7.99
CA CYS A 256 -9.53 24.99 6.78
C CYS A 256 -10.62 24.70 5.75
N GLY A 257 -10.23 24.75 4.48
CA GLY A 257 -11.07 24.36 3.34
C GLY A 257 -10.90 22.88 2.97
N LYS A 258 -11.51 22.47 1.87
CA LYS A 258 -11.50 21.07 1.38
C LYS A 258 -10.10 20.56 1.02
N GLU A 259 -9.29 21.44 0.43
CA GLU A 259 -7.92 21.15 -0.05
C GLU A 259 -6.85 21.05 1.06
N HIS A 260 -7.24 21.28 2.32
CA HIS A 260 -6.27 21.23 3.41
C HIS A 260 -5.79 19.80 3.64
N ILE A 261 -4.47 19.61 3.69
CA ILE A 261 -3.85 18.30 3.88
C ILE A 261 -3.76 18.01 5.37
N LEU A 262 -4.29 16.86 5.77
CA LEU A 262 -4.28 16.40 7.16
C LEU A 262 -2.97 15.67 7.50
N GLN A 263 -2.63 15.65 8.79
CA GLN A 263 -1.48 14.94 9.36
C GLN A 263 -1.93 13.97 10.46
N ASP A 264 -1.03 13.05 10.87
CA ASP A 264 -1.35 12.06 11.91
C ASP A 264 -1.71 12.75 13.22
N GLU A 265 -2.73 12.21 13.88
CA GLU A 265 -3.31 12.69 15.15
C GLU A 265 -3.99 14.06 15.08
N ASP A 266 -4.30 14.56 13.87
CA ASP A 266 -5.12 15.75 13.74
C ASP A 266 -6.56 15.49 14.22
N ILE A 267 -7.13 16.51 14.87
CA ILE A 267 -8.52 16.53 15.30
C ILE A 267 -9.30 17.42 14.33
N VAL A 268 -10.41 16.92 13.82
CA VAL A 268 -11.23 17.61 12.81
C VAL A 268 -12.67 17.76 13.30
N GLN A 269 -13.15 19.00 13.28
CA GLN A 269 -14.57 19.32 13.47
C GLN A 269 -15.15 19.86 12.17
N LEU A 270 -16.12 19.14 11.60
CA LEU A 270 -16.78 19.53 10.36
C LEU A 270 -17.93 20.52 10.64
N CYS A 271 -17.94 21.64 9.93
CA CYS A 271 -19.02 22.62 9.98
C CYS A 271 -19.87 22.51 8.70
N LYS A 272 -21.17 22.33 8.90
CA LYS A 272 -22.16 22.33 7.80
C LYS A 272 -22.45 23.75 7.32
N LYS A 273 -22.84 23.89 6.06
CA LYS A 273 -23.42 25.13 5.53
C LYS A 273 -24.68 25.42 6.34
N SER A 274 -24.75 26.61 6.95
CA SER A 274 -26.02 27.10 7.49
C SER A 274 -26.98 27.22 6.33
N GLY A 275 -28.01 26.37 6.28
CA GLY A 275 -29.14 26.57 5.39
C GLY A 275 -29.76 27.92 5.72
N GLY A 276 -29.77 28.82 4.75
CA GLY A 276 -30.70 29.95 4.72
C GLY A 276 -32.04 29.48 4.21
#